data_AF-A0A0C2JIJ2-F1
#
_entry.id   AF-A0A0C2JIJ2-F1
#
_cell.length_a   1.000
_cell.length_b   1.000
_cell.length_c   1.000
_cell.angle_alpha   90.00
_cell.angle_beta   90.00
_cell.angle_gamma   90.00
#
_symmetry.space_group_name_H-M   'P 1'
#
loop_
_entity.id
_entity.type
_entity.pdbx_description
1 polymer ?
#
loop_
_entity_poly.entity_id
_entity_poly.type
_entity_poly.pdbx_seq_one_letter_code
_entity_poly.pdbx_strand_id
1 'polypeptide(L)'
;MKLTVFLSTILCVGAQDFAEQASRALGPLYTRAIDANPGNHMYYYLRGYLYEVLGKLSLSIADLTKCLQLNPNFDKARFMRAQLYLKHGQFDDAAGDFDIIIKSGKSDFAEKSREHVSTISITKKALQDFDYYMRKNKLTQANESSSKIVEVYAYLTPGNAILYQSSKETCRVI
;
A
#
# COMPACT_ATOMS: atom_id res chain seq x y z
N MET A 1 -27.74 -0.39 13.37
CA MET A 1 -26.68 0.43 12.74
C MET A 1 -25.68 0.79 13.85
N LYS A 2 -24.53 0.11 13.92
CA LYS A 2 -23.63 0.18 15.09
C LYS A 2 -22.98 1.57 15.16
N LEU A 3 -23.02 2.22 16.32
CA LEU A 3 -22.43 3.54 16.64
C LEU A 3 -20.96 3.68 16.17
N THR A 4 -20.25 2.55 16.10
CA THR A 4 -18.87 2.42 15.59
C THR A 4 -18.72 2.77 14.10
N VAL A 5 -19.72 2.49 13.27
CA VAL A 5 -19.70 2.85 11.84
C VAL A 5 -19.83 4.37 11.67
N PHE A 6 -20.64 5.01 12.50
CA PHE A 6 -20.85 6.46 12.44
C PHE A 6 -19.64 7.26 12.98
N LEU A 7 -19.04 6.79 14.07
CA LEU A 7 -17.81 7.37 14.61
C LEU A 7 -16.61 7.21 13.66
N SER A 8 -16.48 6.05 13.01
CA SER A 8 -15.41 5.82 12.02
C SER A 8 -15.58 6.65 10.76
N THR A 9 -16.81 6.89 10.28
CA THR A 9 -17.03 7.80 9.15
C THR A 9 -16.70 9.25 9.50
N ILE A 10 -17.02 9.73 10.70
CA ILE A 10 -16.69 11.10 11.13
C ILE A 10 -15.17 11.28 11.27
N LEU A 11 -14.47 10.31 11.87
CA LEU A 11 -13.01 10.31 11.95
C LEU A 11 -12.34 10.27 10.58
N CYS A 12 -12.88 9.48 9.64
CA CYS A 12 -12.37 9.37 8.28
C CYS A 12 -12.57 10.66 7.48
N VAL A 13 -13.77 11.26 7.53
CA VAL A 13 -14.07 12.52 6.85
C VAL A 13 -13.20 13.66 7.41
N GLY A 14 -13.06 13.77 8.73
CA GLY A 14 -12.19 14.77 9.34
C GLY A 14 -10.71 14.63 8.97
N ALA A 15 -10.21 13.39 8.85
CA ALA A 15 -8.84 13.11 8.39
C ALA A 15 -8.65 13.46 6.90
N GLN A 16 -9.68 13.24 6.09
CA GLN A 16 -9.66 13.52 4.65
C GLN A 16 -9.75 15.02 4.37
N ASP A 17 -10.56 15.77 5.11
CA ASP A 17 -10.62 17.23 5.06
C ASP A 17 -9.28 17.86 5.48
N PHE A 18 -8.64 17.32 6.53
CA PHE A 18 -7.32 17.76 6.96
C PHE A 18 -6.24 17.47 5.91
N ALA A 19 -6.27 16.28 5.30
CA ALA A 19 -5.38 15.93 4.20
C ALA A 19 -5.55 16.85 2.99
N GLU A 20 -6.78 17.21 2.64
CA GLU A 20 -7.07 18.10 1.52
C GLU A 20 -6.60 19.54 1.79
N GLN A 21 -6.83 20.05 3.01
CA GLN A 21 -6.29 21.34 3.44
C GLN A 21 -4.76 21.35 3.42
N ALA A 22 -4.13 20.30 3.96
CA ALA A 22 -2.68 20.13 3.90
C ALA A 22 -2.17 20.08 2.45
N SER A 23 -2.90 19.44 1.53
CA SER A 23 -2.54 19.42 0.11
C SER A 23 -2.61 20.78 -0.54
N ARG A 24 -3.63 21.59 -0.25
CA ARG A 24 -3.78 22.93 -0.84
C ARG A 24 -2.62 23.84 -0.44
N ALA A 25 -2.12 23.70 0.79
CA ALA A 25 -0.97 24.46 1.28
C ALA A 25 0.38 23.87 0.81
N LEU A 26 0.61 22.58 1.03
CA LEU A 26 1.93 21.95 0.85
C LEU A 26 2.22 21.54 -0.60
N GLY A 27 1.20 21.18 -1.38
CA GLY A 27 1.38 20.74 -2.77
C GLY A 27 2.11 21.78 -3.63
N PRO A 28 1.64 23.04 -3.70
CA PRO A 28 2.32 24.10 -4.44
C PRO A 28 3.72 24.42 -3.90
N LEU A 29 3.92 24.33 -2.58
CA LEU A 29 5.23 24.57 -1.95
C LEU A 29 6.25 23.53 -2.40
N TYR A 30 5.89 22.24 -2.42
CA TYR A 30 6.79 21.20 -2.91
C TYR A 30 7.06 21.33 -4.40
N THR A 31 6.06 21.69 -5.21
CA THR A 31 6.29 21.95 -6.64
C THR A 31 7.27 23.10 -6.85
N ARG A 32 7.10 24.24 -6.16
CA ARG A 32 8.04 25.37 -6.22
C ARG A 32 9.44 24.98 -5.72
N ALA A 33 9.53 24.14 -4.68
CA ALA A 33 10.81 23.65 -4.17
C ALA A 33 11.53 22.74 -5.18
N ILE A 34 10.78 21.91 -5.92
CA ILE A 34 11.30 21.08 -7.02
C ILE A 34 11.76 21.97 -8.18
N ASP A 35 10.98 22.99 -8.55
CA ASP A 35 11.36 23.92 -9.62
C ASP A 35 12.64 24.71 -9.26
N ALA A 36 12.80 25.07 -7.99
CA ALA A 36 13.98 25.78 -7.50
C ALA A 36 15.22 24.89 -7.38
N ASN A 37 15.06 23.62 -7.00
CA ASN A 37 16.15 22.64 -6.91
C ASN A 37 15.67 21.23 -7.30
N PRO A 38 15.74 20.89 -8.60
CA PRO A 38 15.22 19.61 -9.11
C PRO A 38 16.09 18.41 -8.73
N GLY A 39 17.30 18.64 -8.20
CA GLY A 39 18.22 17.58 -7.77
C GLY A 39 17.97 17.08 -6.35
N ASN A 40 17.16 17.76 -5.55
CA ASN A 40 16.91 17.37 -4.17
C ASN A 40 15.82 16.27 -4.10
N HIS A 41 16.26 15.03 -3.86
CA HIS A 41 15.38 13.87 -3.74
C HIS A 41 14.30 14.01 -2.65
N MET A 42 14.55 14.78 -1.59
CA MET A 42 13.62 14.93 -0.47
C MET A 42 12.32 15.63 -0.86
N TYR A 43 12.35 16.58 -1.81
CA TYR A 43 11.13 17.27 -2.23
C TYR A 43 10.18 16.33 -2.98
N TYR A 44 10.72 15.44 -3.82
CA TYR A 44 9.93 14.40 -4.46
C TYR A 44 9.37 13.40 -3.44
N TYR A 45 10.16 12.99 -2.44
CA TYR A 45 9.65 12.12 -1.38
C TYR A 45 8.49 12.74 -0.61
N LEU A 46 8.63 14.01 -0.19
CA LEU A 46 7.61 14.71 0.58
C LEU A 46 6.33 14.93 -0.23
N ARG A 47 6.46 15.27 -1.52
CA ARG A 47 5.30 15.40 -2.42
C ARG A 47 4.66 14.04 -2.70
N GLY A 48 5.46 12.99 -2.90
CA GLY A 48 4.98 11.62 -3.03
C GLY A 48 4.19 11.15 -1.80
N TYR A 49 4.69 11.43 -0.59
CA TYR A 49 3.97 11.14 0.65
C TYR A 49 2.64 11.90 0.74
N LEU A 50 2.64 13.19 0.38
CA LEU A 50 1.40 13.97 0.32
C LEU A 50 0.39 13.37 -0.66
N TYR A 51 0.84 12.89 -1.82
CA TYR A 51 -0.01 12.20 -2.78
C TYR A 51 -0.54 10.86 -2.26
N GLU A 52 0.23 10.10 -1.48
CA GLU A 52 -0.30 8.91 -0.80
C GLU A 52 -1.46 9.27 0.12
N VAL A 53 -1.29 10.27 0.98
CA VAL A 53 -2.32 10.69 1.95
C VAL A 53 -3.61 11.13 1.25
N LEU A 54 -3.49 11.68 0.04
CA LEU A 54 -4.62 12.07 -0.82
C LEU A 54 -5.22 10.93 -1.64
N GLY A 55 -4.67 9.71 -1.54
CA GLY A 55 -5.08 8.57 -2.37
C GLY A 55 -4.65 8.68 -3.84
N LYS A 56 -3.79 9.64 -4.19
CA LYS A 56 -3.25 9.83 -5.56
C LYS A 56 -2.06 8.90 -5.81
N LEU A 57 -2.33 7.60 -5.80
CA LEU A 57 -1.31 6.54 -5.82
C LEU A 57 -0.34 6.63 -7.01
N SER A 58 -0.85 6.86 -8.23
CA SER A 58 -0.03 6.94 -9.44
C SER A 58 0.97 8.10 -9.40
N LEU A 59 0.52 9.29 -8.95
CA LEU A 59 1.38 10.45 -8.78
C LEU A 59 2.41 10.22 -7.66
N SER A 60 2.01 9.56 -6.58
CA SER A 60 2.92 9.18 -5.48
C SER A 60 4.05 8.26 -5.97
N ILE A 61 3.71 7.20 -6.71
CA ILE A 61 4.69 6.26 -7.28
C ILE A 61 5.66 6.97 -8.23
N ALA A 62 5.17 7.89 -9.07
CA ALA A 62 6.02 8.65 -9.99
C ALA A 62 7.05 9.50 -9.24
N ASP A 63 6.61 10.25 -8.22
CA ASP A 63 7.50 11.08 -7.39
C ASP A 63 8.50 10.23 -6.60
N LEU A 64 8.08 9.10 -6.04
CA LEU A 64 8.99 8.19 -5.34
C LEU A 64 10.01 7.55 -6.27
N THR A 65 9.60 7.24 -7.50
CA THR A 65 10.53 6.75 -8.52
C THR A 65 11.56 7.81 -8.86
N LYS A 66 11.15 9.08 -9.01
CA LYS A 66 12.10 10.18 -9.23
C LYS A 66 13.02 10.39 -8.02
N CYS A 67 12.49 10.27 -6.81
CA CYS A 67 13.28 10.31 -5.57
C CYS A 67 14.38 9.25 -5.57
N LEU A 68 14.04 8.00 -5.93
CA LEU A 68 15.00 6.89 -5.97
C LEU A 68 15.98 6.96 -7.14
N GLN A 69 15.63 7.64 -8.24
CA GLN A 69 16.59 7.96 -9.31
C GLN A 69 17.66 8.95 -8.82
N LEU A 70 17.27 9.92 -8.00
CA LEU A 70 18.18 10.93 -7.44
C LEU A 70 19.01 10.37 -6.27
N ASN A 71 18.40 9.55 -5.41
CA ASN A 71 19.07 8.86 -4.32
C ASN A 71 18.64 7.38 -4.24
N PRO A 72 19.41 6.48 -4.87
CA PRO A 72 19.12 5.04 -4.85
C PRO A 72 19.20 4.41 -3.46
N ASN A 73 19.86 5.01 -2.48
CA ASN A 73 20.02 4.43 -1.15
C ASN A 73 18.93 4.88 -0.18
N PHE A 74 17.89 5.57 -0.66
CA PHE A 74 16.84 6.09 0.19
C PHE A 74 15.74 5.07 0.48
N ASP A 75 16.04 4.16 1.42
CA ASP A 75 15.18 3.02 1.75
C ASP A 75 13.77 3.43 2.21
N LYS A 76 13.61 4.60 2.84
CA LYS A 76 12.27 5.08 3.25
C LYS A 76 11.35 5.32 2.03
N ALA A 77 11.86 5.93 0.97
CA ALA A 77 11.09 6.11 -0.26
C ALA A 77 10.82 4.78 -0.96
N ARG A 78 11.80 3.87 -0.96
CA ARG A 78 11.66 2.52 -1.52
C ARG A 78 10.59 1.70 -0.79
N PHE A 79 10.62 1.71 0.54
CA PHE A 79 9.65 1.02 1.37
C PHE A 79 8.24 1.55 1.11
N MET A 80 8.09 2.88 1.06
CA MET A 80 6.81 3.52 0.78
C MET A 80 6.29 3.17 -0.62
N ARG A 81 7.16 3.16 -1.64
CA ARG A 81 6.79 2.76 -3.00
C ARG A 81 6.35 1.29 -3.06
N ALA A 82 7.06 0.40 -2.38
CA ALA A 82 6.69 -1.01 -2.25
C ALA A 82 5.30 -1.19 -1.62
N GLN A 83 4.98 -0.43 -0.57
CA GLN A 83 3.66 -0.44 0.05
C GLN A 83 2.56 0.09 -0.89
N LEU A 84 2.86 1.09 -1.70
CA LEU A 84 1.91 1.59 -2.71
C LEU A 84 1.69 0.56 -3.82
N TYR A 85 2.72 -0.15 -4.25
CA TYR A 85 2.58 -1.27 -5.18
C TYR A 85 1.71 -2.39 -4.61
N LEU A 86 1.85 -2.72 -3.33
CA LEU A 86 0.94 -3.66 -2.65
C LEU A 86 -0.51 -3.18 -2.68
N LYS A 87 -0.76 -1.90 -2.37
CA LYS A 87 -2.12 -1.31 -2.43
C LYS A 87 -2.71 -1.35 -3.84
N HIS A 88 -1.88 -1.41 -4.88
CA HIS A 88 -2.31 -1.48 -6.28
C HIS A 88 -2.30 -2.91 -6.85
N GLY A 89 -1.99 -3.93 -6.03
CA GLY A 89 -1.91 -5.34 -6.47
C GLY A 89 -0.67 -5.68 -7.30
N GLN A 90 0.31 -4.78 -7.38
CA GLN A 90 1.57 -4.99 -8.10
C GLN A 90 2.57 -5.76 -7.24
N PHE A 91 2.32 -7.05 -7.05
CA PHE A 91 3.09 -7.87 -6.11
C PHE A 91 4.55 -8.12 -6.51
N ASP A 92 4.86 -8.19 -7.81
CA ASP A 92 6.23 -8.36 -8.32
C ASP A 92 7.07 -7.11 -8.08
N ASP A 93 6.53 -5.93 -8.42
CA ASP A 93 7.19 -4.64 -8.21
C ASP A 93 7.43 -4.38 -6.70
N ALA A 94 6.43 -4.68 -5.87
CA ALA A 94 6.56 -4.59 -4.41
C ALA A 94 7.66 -5.50 -3.86
N ALA A 95 7.68 -6.77 -4.27
CA ALA A 95 8.70 -7.72 -3.82
C ALA A 95 10.11 -7.28 -4.24
N GLY A 96 10.26 -6.77 -5.46
CA GLY A 96 11.54 -6.25 -5.94
C GLY A 96 12.08 -5.09 -5.09
N ASP A 97 11.23 -4.13 -4.74
CA ASP A 97 11.62 -3.02 -3.86
C ASP A 97 11.97 -3.51 -2.44
N PHE A 98 11.19 -4.43 -1.87
CA PHE A 98 11.50 -5.00 -0.55
C PHE A 98 12.82 -5.79 -0.57
N ASP A 99 13.08 -6.58 -1.61
CA ASP A 99 14.32 -7.35 -1.74
C ASP A 99 15.57 -6.47 -1.77
N ILE A 100 15.49 -5.29 -2.40
CA ILE A 100 16.61 -4.33 -2.41
C ILE A 100 16.88 -3.83 -0.97
N ILE A 101 15.83 -3.53 -0.19
CA ILE A 101 15.98 -3.11 1.22
C ILE A 101 16.61 -4.25 2.04
N ILE A 102 16.14 -5.48 1.85
CA ILE A 102 16.66 -6.66 2.55
C ILE A 102 18.14 -6.88 2.22
N LYS A 103 18.53 -6.76 0.95
CA LYS A 103 19.92 -6.90 0.48
C LYS A 103 20.84 -5.81 1.02
N SER A 104 20.34 -4.58 1.19
CA SER A 104 21.10 -3.50 1.81
C SER A 104 21.51 -3.83 3.25
N GLY A 105 20.62 -4.50 4.01
CA GLY A 105 20.89 -5.04 5.36
C GLY A 105 21.10 -3.99 6.46
N LYS A 106 21.26 -2.71 6.11
CA LYS A 106 21.52 -1.57 7.03
C LYS A 106 20.27 -0.81 7.43
N SER A 107 19.11 -1.26 6.97
CA SER A 107 17.85 -0.53 7.04
C SER A 107 16.98 -1.04 8.19
N ASP A 108 16.41 -0.13 8.98
CA ASP A 108 15.36 -0.45 9.97
C ASP A 108 14.12 -1.11 9.32
N PHE A 109 13.98 -0.95 8.00
CA PHE A 109 12.90 -1.54 7.21
C PHE A 109 13.16 -3.01 6.81
N ALA A 110 14.37 -3.57 7.04
CA ALA A 110 14.73 -4.89 6.52
C ALA A 110 13.87 -6.03 7.10
N GLU A 111 13.55 -5.98 8.40
CA GLU A 111 12.69 -6.99 9.03
C GLU A 111 11.26 -6.94 8.50
N LYS A 112 10.66 -5.74 8.48
CA LYS A 112 9.32 -5.50 7.89
C LYS A 112 9.26 -5.88 6.41
N SER A 113 10.34 -5.63 5.67
CA SER A 113 10.43 -6.00 4.25
C SER A 113 10.43 -7.52 4.07
N ARG A 114 11.16 -8.27 4.92
CA ARG A 114 11.13 -9.75 4.90
C ARG A 114 9.74 -10.30 5.16
N GLU A 115 9.05 -9.72 6.13
CA GLU A 115 7.67 -10.06 6.44
C GLU A 115 6.73 -9.81 5.25
N HIS A 116 6.83 -8.63 4.63
CA HIS A 116 6.05 -8.32 3.43
C HIS A 116 6.34 -9.28 2.27
N VAL A 117 7.61 -9.63 2.01
CA VAL A 117 7.98 -10.61 0.96
C VAL A 117 7.40 -11.99 1.24
N SER A 118 7.51 -12.48 2.47
CA SER A 118 6.89 -13.75 2.89
C SER A 118 5.38 -13.74 2.63
N THR A 119 4.74 -12.63 3.01
CA THR A 119 3.31 -12.43 2.86
C THR A 119 2.88 -12.39 1.40
N ILE A 120 3.61 -11.65 0.54
CA ILE A 120 3.41 -11.61 -0.92
C ILE A 120 3.48 -13.01 -1.51
N SER A 121 4.46 -13.81 -1.11
CA SER A 121 4.63 -15.19 -1.58
C SER A 121 3.40 -16.05 -1.25
N ILE A 122 2.90 -15.95 -0.02
CA ILE A 122 1.68 -16.65 0.42
C ILE A 122 0.46 -16.19 -0.39
N THR A 123 0.30 -14.88 -0.61
CA THR A 123 -0.81 -14.32 -1.41
C THR A 123 -0.76 -14.81 -2.85
N LYS A 124 0.41 -14.78 -3.50
CA LYS A 124 0.57 -15.28 -4.87
C LYS A 124 0.20 -16.75 -4.99
N LYS A 125 0.63 -17.58 -4.04
CA LYS A 125 0.24 -18.99 -4.01
C LYS A 125 -1.27 -19.16 -3.85
N ALA A 126 -1.89 -18.42 -2.94
CA ALA A 126 -3.34 -18.49 -2.73
C ALA A 126 -4.12 -18.03 -3.98
N LEU A 127 -3.62 -17.05 -4.73
CA LEU A 127 -4.18 -16.64 -6.03
C LEU A 127 -4.09 -17.75 -7.07
N GLN A 128 -2.94 -18.43 -7.16
CA GLN A 128 -2.77 -19.57 -8.06
C GLN A 128 -3.71 -20.74 -7.70
N ASP A 129 -3.83 -21.05 -6.42
CA ASP A 129 -4.73 -22.10 -5.92
C ASP A 129 -6.19 -21.73 -6.23
N PHE A 130 -6.57 -20.47 -6.03
CA PHE A 130 -7.89 -19.95 -6.37
C PHE A 130 -8.22 -20.16 -7.86
N ASP A 131 -7.33 -19.70 -8.75
CA ASP A 131 -7.50 -19.85 -10.21
C ASP A 131 -7.60 -21.32 -10.62
N TYR A 132 -6.81 -22.19 -9.98
CA TYR A 132 -6.84 -23.62 -10.22
C TYR A 132 -8.19 -24.25 -9.83
N TYR A 133 -8.71 -23.94 -8.63
CA TYR A 133 -9.98 -24.48 -8.16
C TYR A 133 -11.18 -23.95 -8.93
N MET A 134 -11.14 -22.67 -9.34
CA MET A 134 -12.15 -22.08 -10.21
C MET A 134 -12.24 -22.81 -11.55
N ARG A 135 -11.10 -23.11 -12.20
CA ARG A 135 -11.06 -23.89 -13.45
C ARG A 135 -11.57 -25.32 -13.29
N LYS A 136 -11.44 -25.91 -12.10
CA LYS A 136 -11.93 -27.26 -11.79
C LYS A 136 -13.37 -27.28 -11.25
N ASN A 137 -14.04 -26.12 -11.21
CA ASN A 137 -15.38 -25.94 -10.65
C ASN A 137 -15.52 -26.43 -9.20
N LYS A 138 -14.43 -26.36 -8.41
CA LYS A 138 -14.40 -26.76 -7.00
C LYS A 138 -14.60 -25.54 -6.09
N LEU A 139 -15.84 -25.08 -6.02
CA LEU A 139 -16.20 -23.79 -5.41
C LEU A 139 -15.85 -23.68 -3.93
N THR A 140 -15.92 -24.77 -3.16
CA THR A 140 -15.59 -24.75 -1.72
C THR A 140 -14.12 -24.43 -1.47
N GLN A 141 -13.22 -25.03 -2.22
CA GLN A 141 -11.76 -24.83 -2.12
C GLN A 141 -11.33 -23.48 -2.71
N ALA A 142 -12.03 -23.03 -3.76
CA ALA A 142 -11.89 -21.67 -4.26
C ALA A 142 -12.28 -20.64 -3.18
N ASN A 143 -13.39 -20.83 -2.47
CA ASN A 143 -13.80 -19.95 -1.39
C ASN A 143 -12.80 -19.92 -0.22
N GLU A 144 -12.22 -21.07 0.14
CA GLU A 144 -11.17 -21.15 1.15
C GLU A 144 -9.91 -20.36 0.73
N SER A 145 -9.48 -20.53 -0.52
CA SER A 145 -8.34 -19.81 -1.10
C SER A 145 -8.60 -18.29 -1.15
N SER A 146 -9.82 -17.90 -1.53
CA SER A 146 -10.28 -16.51 -1.51
C SER A 146 -10.24 -15.90 -0.11
N SER A 147 -10.76 -16.60 0.90
CA SER A 147 -10.71 -16.14 2.30
C SER A 147 -9.28 -15.88 2.77
N LYS A 148 -8.33 -16.74 2.38
CA LYS A 148 -6.91 -16.58 2.70
C LYS A 148 -6.29 -15.36 2.03
N ILE A 149 -6.63 -15.09 0.77
CA ILE A 149 -6.18 -13.89 0.05
C ILE A 149 -6.64 -12.63 0.78
N VAL A 150 -7.92 -12.57 1.15
CA VAL A 150 -8.52 -11.40 1.81
C VAL A 150 -7.92 -11.17 3.20
N GLU A 151 -7.69 -12.23 3.98
CA GLU A 151 -7.03 -12.16 5.28
C GLU A 151 -5.63 -11.56 5.20
N VAL A 152 -4.85 -12.06 4.24
CA VAL A 152 -3.48 -11.61 4.03
C VAL A 152 -3.45 -10.17 3.51
N TYR A 153 -4.36 -9.80 2.61
CA TYR A 153 -4.44 -8.44 2.09
C TYR A 153 -4.82 -7.41 3.17
N ALA A 154 -5.67 -7.79 4.11
CA ALA A 154 -6.02 -6.97 5.28
C ALA A 154 -4.81 -6.72 6.19
N TYR A 155 -3.90 -7.70 6.31
CA TYR A 155 -2.64 -7.55 7.06
C TYR A 155 -1.68 -6.57 6.38
N LEU A 156 -1.58 -6.64 5.05
CA LEU A 156 -0.69 -5.78 4.26
C LEU A 156 -1.13 -4.31 4.18
N THR A 157 -2.43 -4.05 4.34
CA THR A 157 -3.02 -2.71 4.22
C THR A 157 -3.86 -2.36 5.46
N PRO A 158 -3.22 -1.94 6.59
CA PRO A 158 -3.94 -1.72 7.85
C PRO A 158 -5.09 -0.70 7.78
N GLY A 159 -5.09 0.21 6.79
CA GLY A 159 -6.20 1.12 6.52
C GLY A 159 -7.49 0.45 6.02
N ASN A 160 -7.41 -0.77 5.47
CA ASN A 160 -8.56 -1.53 4.94
C ASN A 160 -9.07 -2.62 5.89
N ALA A 161 -8.49 -2.76 7.09
CA ALA A 161 -8.90 -3.76 8.09
C ALA A 161 -10.40 -3.62 8.49
N ILE A 162 -10.98 -2.43 8.34
CA ILE A 162 -12.40 -2.15 8.61
C ILE A 162 -13.30 -2.78 7.52
N LEU A 163 -12.91 -2.71 6.24
CA LEU A 163 -13.64 -3.36 5.13
C LEU A 163 -13.58 -4.89 5.23
N TYR A 164 -12.48 -5.42 5.76
CA TYR A 164 -12.31 -6.85 5.97
C TYR A 164 -13.31 -7.44 6.97
N GLN A 165 -13.58 -6.76 8.10
CA GLN A 165 -14.58 -7.23 9.07
C GLN A 165 -15.99 -7.29 8.47
N SER A 166 -16.37 -6.33 7.62
CA SER A 166 -17.65 -6.37 6.89
C SER A 166 -17.73 -7.48 5.84
N SER A 167 -16.60 -7.84 5.20
CA SER A 167 -16.55 -8.96 4.24
C SER A 167 -16.69 -10.33 4.93
N LYS A 168 -16.12 -10.52 6.12
CA LYS A 168 -16.32 -11.72 6.95
C LYS A 168 -17.77 -11.87 7.41
N GLU A 169 -18.48 -10.77 7.67
CA GLU A 169 -19.90 -10.80 8.02
C GLU A 169 -20.78 -11.18 6.81
N THR A 170 -20.42 -10.80 5.58
CA THR A 170 -21.19 -11.12 4.36
C THR A 170 -20.93 -12.54 3.83
N CYS A 171 -19.69 -13.04 3.89
CA CYS A 171 -19.38 -14.44 3.52
C CYS A 171 -19.92 -15.49 4.50
N ARG A 172 -20.40 -15.10 5.69
CA ARG A 172 -21.08 -16.01 6.63
C ARG A 172 -22.56 -16.21 6.35
N VAL A 173 -23.14 -15.46 5.41
CA VAL A 173 -24.60 -15.41 5.15
C VAL A 173 -24.99 -16.14 3.85
N ILE A 174 -24.02 -16.74 3.14
CA ILE A 174 -24.23 -17.57 1.95
C ILE A 174 -23.79 -19.00 2.28
#